data_AF-A0A7W1GKP0-F1
#
_entry.id   AF-A0A7W1GKP0-F1
#
_cell.length_a   1.000
_cell.length_b   1.000
_cell.length_c   1.000
_cell.angle_alpha   90.00
_cell.angle_beta   90.00
_cell.angle_gamma   90.00
#
_symmetry.space_group_name_H-M   'P 1'
#
loop_
_entity.id
_entity.type
_entity.pdbx_description
1 polymer ?
#
loop_
_entity_poly.entity_id
_entity_poly.type
_entity_poly.pdbx_seq_one_letter_code
_entity_poly.pdbx_strand_id
1 'polypeptide(L)'
;MKRRANAGRFAEREVNGVDDSGAPERIVIWIERRAGGLWAVGRCVNPQHRPSDEPRMEDYVFEGHELQDALEVANTTVEDDLRVSEQDGRSEHVRPFIREELLKPLERWFFGRR
;
A
#
# COMPACT_ATOMS: atom_id res chain seq x y z
N MET A 1 -4.49 -21.28 12.78
CA MET A 1 -4.05 -19.89 13.02
C MET A 1 -4.48 -19.07 11.81
N LYS A 2 -5.52 -18.22 11.91
CA LYS A 2 -5.92 -17.35 10.80
C LYS A 2 -4.71 -16.48 10.44
N ARG A 3 -4.19 -16.58 9.20
CA ARG A 3 -3.19 -15.61 8.70
C ARG A 3 -3.79 -14.23 8.97
N ARG A 4 -3.06 -13.35 9.68
CA ARG A 4 -3.45 -11.93 9.75
C ARG A 4 -3.69 -11.47 8.30
N ALA A 5 -4.76 -10.73 8.05
CA ALA A 5 -5.12 -10.23 6.72
C ALA A 5 -3.94 -9.53 6.00
N ASN A 6 -2.95 -9.05 6.76
CA ASN A 6 -1.76 -8.37 6.27
C ASN A 6 -0.54 -9.28 6.04
N ALA A 7 -0.65 -10.60 6.19
CA ALA A 7 0.47 -11.53 6.09
C ALA A 7 1.12 -11.59 4.69
N GLY A 8 0.51 -10.97 3.68
CA GLY A 8 1.08 -10.79 2.34
C GLY A 8 1.69 -9.41 2.10
N ARG A 9 1.45 -8.42 2.97
CA ARG A 9 1.95 -7.04 2.79
C ARG A 9 3.43 -6.97 3.13
N PHE A 10 4.20 -6.43 2.20
CA PHE A 10 5.66 -6.29 2.33
C PHE A 10 6.03 -4.89 2.79
N ALA A 11 5.28 -3.89 2.36
CA ALA A 11 5.44 -2.51 2.79
C ALA A 11 4.09 -1.78 2.71
N GLU A 12 3.94 -0.74 3.53
CA GLU A 12 2.81 0.19 3.49
C GLU A 12 3.27 1.62 3.71
N ARG A 13 2.45 2.56 3.23
CA ARG A 13 2.56 4.00 3.44
C ARG A 13 1.19 4.54 3.79
N GLU A 14 1.20 5.64 4.53
CA GLU A 14 0.00 6.33 4.96
C GLU A 14 0.11 7.78 4.51
N VAL A 15 -0.94 8.26 3.87
CA VAL A 15 -1.13 9.64 3.45
C VAL A 15 -2.35 10.18 4.22
N ASN A 16 -2.21 11.34 4.85
CA ASN A 16 -3.25 12.01 5.61
C ASN A 16 -3.77 13.21 4.81
N GLY A 17 -5.08 13.31 4.66
CA GLY A 17 -5.75 14.39 3.94
C GLY A 17 -6.94 14.96 4.71
N VAL A 18 -7.77 15.70 3.99
CA VAL A 18 -9.11 16.12 4.41
C VAL A 18 -10.08 15.92 3.25
N ASP A 19 -11.33 15.62 3.54
CA ASP A 19 -12.38 15.55 2.51
C ASP A 19 -12.99 16.93 2.22
N ASP A 20 -13.94 16.97 1.27
CA ASP A 20 -14.67 18.19 0.88
C ASP A 20 -15.44 18.86 2.05
N SER A 21 -15.70 18.13 3.14
CA SER A 21 -16.34 18.65 4.36
C SER A 21 -15.35 19.13 5.42
N GLY A 22 -14.05 18.99 5.15
CA GLY A 22 -12.96 19.29 6.07
C GLY A 22 -12.71 18.19 7.11
N ALA A 23 -13.33 17.01 6.96
CA ALA A 23 -13.11 15.89 7.88
C ALA A 23 -11.77 15.22 7.57
N PRO A 24 -11.01 14.75 8.58
CA PRO A 24 -9.73 14.09 8.34
C PRO A 24 -9.88 12.79 7.54
N GLU A 25 -9.04 12.63 6.51
CA GLU A 25 -8.92 11.38 5.75
C GLU A 25 -7.58 10.70 6.01
N ARG A 26 -7.61 9.37 6.00
CA ARG A 26 -6.44 8.50 6.11
C ARG A 26 -6.41 7.54 4.94
N ILE A 27 -5.40 7.62 4.09
CA ILE A 27 -5.23 6.78 2.92
C ILE A 27 -4.07 5.83 3.19
N VAL A 28 -4.30 4.53 3.05
CA VAL A 28 -3.28 3.50 3.20
C VAL A 28 -2.98 2.89 1.85
N ILE A 29 -1.71 2.94 1.45
CA ILE A 29 -1.19 2.37 0.21
C ILE A 29 -0.23 1.24 0.60
N TRP A 30 -0.29 0.08 -0.06
CA TRP A 30 0.58 -1.05 0.26
C TRP A 30 1.02 -1.82 -0.97
N ILE A 31 2.16 -2.50 -0.83
CA ILE A 31 2.64 -3.51 -1.79
C ILE A 31 2.59 -4.87 -1.11
N GLU A 32 1.98 -5.85 -1.76
CA GLU A 32 1.90 -7.21 -1.26
C GLU A 32 2.27 -8.27 -2.28
N ARG A 33 2.73 -9.43 -1.76
CA ARG A 33 2.98 -10.63 -2.56
C ARG A 33 1.83 -11.61 -2.40
N ARG A 34 1.16 -11.90 -3.52
CA ARG A 34 0.05 -12.84 -3.61
C ARG A 34 0.51 -14.21 -4.10
N ALA A 35 -0.38 -15.20 -4.02
CA ALA A 35 -0.13 -16.54 -4.54
C ALA A 35 0.17 -16.49 -6.06
N GLY A 36 0.93 -17.48 -6.55
CA GLY A 36 1.35 -17.49 -7.97
C GLY A 36 2.48 -16.51 -8.29
N GLY A 37 3.08 -15.89 -7.29
CA GLY A 37 4.20 -14.98 -7.49
C GLY A 37 3.80 -13.59 -8.00
N LEU A 38 2.53 -13.22 -7.87
CA LEU A 38 1.97 -11.93 -8.24
C LEU A 38 2.31 -10.85 -7.21
N TRP A 39 2.66 -9.66 -7.67
CA TRP A 39 2.70 -8.42 -6.89
C TRP A 39 1.39 -7.67 -7.08
N ALA A 40 0.89 -7.11 -5.99
CA ALA A 40 -0.28 -6.24 -6.04
C ALA A 40 -0.01 -4.95 -5.26
N VAL A 41 -0.54 -3.85 -5.78
CA VAL A 41 -0.56 -2.55 -5.11
C VAL A 41 -1.99 -2.24 -4.74
N GLY A 42 -2.23 -1.98 -3.46
CA GLY A 42 -3.53 -1.59 -2.96
C GLY A 42 -3.53 -0.17 -2.42
N ARG A 43 -4.69 0.49 -2.52
CA ARG A 43 -5.00 1.81 -1.97
C ARG A 43 -6.36 1.73 -1.29
N CYS A 44 -6.42 2.19 -0.04
CA CYS A 44 -7.65 2.22 0.74
C CYS A 44 -7.79 3.56 1.45
N VAL A 45 -8.88 4.27 1.16
CA VAL A 45 -9.29 5.46 1.91
C VAL A 45 -10.08 5.04 3.15
N ASN A 46 -9.75 5.66 4.28
CA ASN A 46 -10.38 5.50 5.57
C ASN A 46 -10.59 4.04 6.02
N PRO A 47 -9.52 3.19 6.05
CA PRO A 47 -9.64 1.80 6.47
C PRO A 47 -10.20 1.64 7.89
N GLN A 48 -9.99 2.62 8.78
CA GLN A 48 -10.49 2.63 10.16
C GLN A 48 -12.03 2.62 10.27
N HIS A 49 -12.74 2.93 9.19
CA HIS A 49 -14.20 2.90 9.15
C HIS A 49 -14.76 1.60 8.56
N ARG A 50 -13.88 0.68 8.13
CA ARG A 50 -14.30 -0.60 7.55
C ARG A 50 -14.65 -1.62 8.64
N PRO A 51 -15.57 -2.55 8.37
CA PRO A 51 -15.91 -3.63 9.29
C PRO A 51 -14.79 -4.69 9.42
N SER A 52 -13.77 -4.66 8.55
CA SER A 52 -12.65 -5.58 8.51
C SER A 52 -11.42 -4.91 7.90
N ASP A 53 -10.23 -5.36 8.30
CA ASP A 53 -8.92 -4.97 7.74
C ASP A 53 -8.56 -5.73 6.45
N GLU A 54 -9.41 -6.67 6.01
CA GLU A 54 -9.19 -7.42 4.77
C GLU A 54 -9.31 -6.50 3.54
N PRO A 55 -8.31 -6.51 2.63
CA PRO A 55 -8.43 -5.84 1.34
C PRO A 55 -9.64 -6.32 0.54
N ARG A 56 -10.31 -5.38 -0.13
CA ARG A 56 -11.35 -5.64 -1.11
C ARG A 56 -10.76 -5.67 -2.52
N MET A 57 -11.49 -6.25 -3.47
CA MET A 57 -11.01 -6.33 -4.85
C MET A 57 -10.82 -4.94 -5.46
N GLU A 58 -11.74 -4.01 -5.16
CA GLU A 58 -11.69 -2.64 -5.63
C GLU A 58 -10.54 -1.80 -5.03
N ASP A 59 -9.86 -2.29 -4.00
CA ASP A 59 -8.72 -1.57 -3.42
C ASP A 59 -7.45 -1.71 -4.28
N TYR A 60 -7.38 -2.71 -5.16
CA TYR A 60 -6.18 -2.97 -5.94
C TYR A 60 -6.11 -2.06 -7.16
N VAL A 61 -5.08 -1.22 -7.21
CA VAL A 61 -4.79 -0.32 -8.33
C VAL A 61 -3.83 -0.95 -9.34
N PHE A 62 -3.15 -2.03 -8.96
CA PHE A 62 -2.27 -2.79 -9.84
C PHE A 62 -2.13 -4.25 -9.41
N GLU A 63 -2.04 -5.13 -10.40
CA GLU A 63 -1.63 -6.53 -10.23
C GLU A 63 -0.71 -6.94 -11.39
N GLY A 64 0.45 -7.52 -11.08
CA GLY A 64 1.41 -7.92 -12.10
C GLY A 64 2.56 -8.76 -11.55
N HIS A 65 3.38 -9.33 -12.44
CA HIS A 65 4.48 -10.20 -12.04
C HIS A 65 5.81 -9.46 -11.82
N GLU A 66 5.93 -8.26 -12.38
CA GLU A 66 7.15 -7.45 -12.27
C GLU A 66 7.15 -6.58 -11.02
N LEU A 67 8.21 -6.69 -10.22
CA LEU A 67 8.38 -5.88 -9.01
C LEU A 67 8.58 -4.40 -9.33
N GLN A 68 9.26 -4.11 -10.45
CA GLN A 68 9.56 -2.74 -10.85
C GLN A 68 8.27 -1.97 -11.18
N ASP A 69 7.35 -2.60 -11.91
CA ASP A 69 6.05 -2.02 -12.25
C ASP A 69 5.20 -1.79 -10.99
N ALA A 70 5.21 -2.74 -10.05
CA ALA A 70 4.52 -2.57 -8.76
C ALA A 70 5.09 -1.38 -7.95
N LEU A 71 6.42 -1.21 -7.95
CA LEU A 71 7.07 -0.07 -7.29
C LEU A 71 6.72 1.26 -7.96
N GLU A 72 6.69 1.30 -9.29
CA GLU A 72 6.31 2.48 -10.05
C GLU A 72 4.87 2.88 -9.72
N VAL A 73 3.91 1.97 -9.87
CA VAL A 73 2.49 2.27 -9.58
C VAL A 73 2.29 2.67 -8.12
N ALA A 74 2.94 2.00 -7.17
CA ALA A 74 2.81 2.36 -5.76
C ALA A 74 3.34 3.77 -5.45
N ASN A 75 4.48 4.15 -6.04
CA ASN A 75 5.05 5.47 -5.85
C ASN A 75 4.23 6.57 -6.55
N THR A 76 3.76 6.33 -7.77
CA THR A 76 2.83 7.24 -8.44
C THR A 76 1.56 7.43 -7.63
N THR A 77 1.00 6.36 -7.06
CA THR A 77 -0.19 6.44 -6.20
C THR A 77 0.06 7.30 -4.96
N VAL A 78 1.22 7.12 -4.30
CA VAL A 78 1.61 7.96 -3.15
C VAL A 78 1.75 9.43 -3.56
N GLU A 79 2.44 9.72 -4.66
CA GLU A 79 2.64 11.08 -5.15
C GLU A 79 1.33 11.76 -5.53
N ASP A 80 0.39 11.03 -6.14
CA ASP A 80 -0.92 11.56 -6.49
C ASP A 80 -1.74 11.92 -5.25
N ASP A 81 -1.77 11.05 -4.24
CA ASP A 81 -2.49 11.32 -2.98
C ASP A 81 -1.82 12.46 -2.18
N LEU A 82 -0.48 12.54 -2.17
CA LEU A 82 0.24 13.67 -1.56
C LEU A 82 -0.08 15.00 -2.24
N ARG A 83 -0.16 15.02 -3.57
CA ARG A 83 -0.48 16.23 -4.34
C ARG A 83 -1.88 16.74 -4.03
N VAL A 84 -2.85 15.85 -3.84
CA VAL A 84 -4.21 16.21 -3.40
C VAL A 84 -4.15 16.79 -1.99
N SER A 85 -3.49 16.10 -1.05
CA SER A 85 -3.36 16.59 0.34
C SER A 85 -2.68 17.96 0.44
N GLU A 86 -1.66 18.23 -0.38
CA GLU A 86 -1.01 19.55 -0.46
C GLU A 86 -1.96 20.64 -0.95
N GLN A 87 -2.83 20.35 -1.93
CA GLN A 87 -3.84 21.30 -2.41
C GLN A 87 -4.84 21.68 -1.32
N ASP A 88 -5.11 20.75 -0.39
CA ASP A 88 -5.97 20.97 0.77
C ASP A 88 -5.22 21.60 1.96
N GLY A 89 -3.97 22.03 1.77
CA GLY A 89 -3.17 22.75 2.75
C GLY A 89 -2.40 21.87 3.73
N ARG A 90 -2.28 20.56 3.47
CA ARG A 90 -1.45 19.64 4.25
C ARG A 90 -0.22 19.18 3.46
N SER A 91 0.91 19.82 3.73
CA SER A 91 2.20 19.33 3.23
C SER A 91 2.76 18.28 4.19
N GLU A 92 2.67 17.01 3.80
CA GLU A 92 3.35 15.92 4.49
C GLU A 92 4.42 15.28 3.59
N HIS A 93 5.42 14.67 4.21
CA HIS A 93 6.48 13.98 3.49
C HIS A 93 6.44 12.49 3.79
N VAL A 94 5.96 11.71 2.82
CA VAL A 94 5.93 10.25 2.87
C VAL A 94 7.10 9.72 2.03
N ARG A 95 7.90 8.82 2.63
CA ARG A 95 9.01 8.20 1.91
C ARG A 95 8.49 7.30 0.78
N PRO A 96 9.14 7.27 -0.39
CA PRO A 96 8.74 6.35 -1.46
C PRO A 96 8.96 4.90 -1.04
N PHE A 97 8.32 3.99 -1.75
CA PHE A 97 8.65 2.59 -1.75
C PHE A 97 9.98 2.35 -2.48
N ILE A 98 10.86 1.55 -1.87
CA ILE A 98 12.18 1.21 -2.42
C ILE A 98 12.34 -0.30 -2.53
N ARG A 99 12.99 -0.74 -3.61
CA ARG A 99 13.20 -2.17 -3.88
C ARG A 99 13.82 -2.94 -2.71
N GLU A 100 14.80 -2.35 -2.01
CA GLU A 100 15.50 -3.01 -0.91
C GLU A 100 14.55 -3.41 0.24
N GLU A 101 13.50 -2.62 0.49
CA GLU A 101 12.54 -2.91 1.56
C GLU A 101 11.69 -4.15 1.22
N LEU A 102 11.48 -4.44 -0.06
CA LEU A 102 10.68 -5.56 -0.55
C LEU A 102 11.50 -6.84 -0.73
N LEU A 103 12.82 -6.74 -0.94
CA LEU A 103 13.70 -7.90 -1.11
C LEU A 103 13.98 -8.64 0.21
N LYS A 104 14.20 -7.94 1.32
CA LYS A 104 14.51 -8.57 2.62
C LYS A 104 13.38 -9.47 3.16
N PRO A 105 12.10 -9.11 3.06
CA PRO A 105 11.00 -10.03 3.38
C PRO A 105 10.88 -11.16 2.35
N LEU A 106 11.21 -10.91 1.08
CA LEU A 106 11.13 -11.91 0.01
C LEU A 106 12.13 -13.05 0.23
N GLU A 107 13.37 -12.70 0.58
CA GLU A 107 14.40 -13.67 0.94
C GLU A 107 13.95 -14.52 2.13
N ARG A 108 13.35 -13.93 3.16
CA ARG A 108 12.78 -14.69 4.28
C ARG A 108 11.62 -15.59 3.86
N TRP A 109 10.79 -15.12 2.93
CA TRP A 109 9.66 -15.88 2.41
C TRP A 109 10.10 -17.12 1.61
N PHE A 110 11.17 -17.02 0.82
CA PHE A 110 11.72 -18.14 0.05
C PHE A 110 12.69 -19.03 0.84
N PHE A 111 13.59 -18.45 1.64
CA PHE A 111 14.73 -19.14 2.25
C PHE A 111 14.56 -19.41 3.76
N GLY A 112 13.56 -18.81 4.42
CA GLY A 112 13.27 -19.02 5.85
C GLY A 112 12.51 -20.32 6.17
N ARG A 113 12.22 -21.15 5.16
CA ARG A 113 11.69 -22.50 5.33
C ARG A 113 12.86 -23.49 5.41
N ARG A 114 13.45 -23.65 6.60
CA ARG A 114 14.29 -24.80 6.94
C ARG A 114 13.85 -25.42 8.24
#